data_AF-A0A818NCK7-F1
#
_entry.id   AF-A0A818NCK7-F1
#
_cell.length_a   1.000
_cell.length_b   1.000
_cell.length_c   1.000
_cell.angle_alpha   90.00
_cell.angle_beta   90.00
_cell.angle_gamma   90.00
#
_symmetry.space_group_name_H-M   'P 1'
#
loop_
_entity.id
_entity.type
_entity.pdbx_description
1 polymer ?
#
loop_
_entity_poly.entity_id
_entity_poly.type
_entity_poly.pdbx_seq_one_letter_code
_entity_poly.pdbx_strand_id
1 'polypeptide(L)'
;TMSSSTTKKFREFMAEPLGDKNIRDVPGIGDVLGAKLSEAGYEKAYTLFGKYLLCHKDIEAFQEWIQTQCGANSHQAKTAAQALSEWAEAFI
;
A
#
# COMPACT_ATOMS: atom_id res chain seq x y z
N THR A 1 -1.68 -23.43 -6.00
CA THR A 1 -0.73 -22.33 -6.25
C THR A 1 -1.37 -21.33 -7.19
N MET A 2 -1.98 -20.26 -6.66
CA MET A 2 -2.54 -19.20 -7.53
C MET A 2 -1.40 -18.30 -8.01
N SER A 3 -0.89 -18.58 -9.21
CA SER A 3 -0.10 -17.62 -9.99
C SER A 3 -1.05 -16.54 -10.53
N SER A 4 -1.43 -15.58 -9.68
CA SER A 4 -2.12 -14.36 -10.12
C SER A 4 -1.12 -13.53 -10.94
N SER A 5 -1.45 -13.17 -12.19
CA SER A 5 -0.59 -12.27 -12.95
C SER A 5 -0.52 -10.92 -12.23
N THR A 6 0.61 -10.62 -11.60
CA THR A 6 0.82 -9.35 -10.90
C THR A 6 0.86 -8.20 -11.91
N THR A 7 0.25 -7.07 -11.55
CA THR A 7 0.21 -5.90 -12.44
C THR A 7 1.61 -5.34 -12.67
N LYS A 8 1.84 -4.59 -13.76
CA LYS A 8 3.11 -3.90 -14.01
C LYS A 8 3.53 -3.05 -12.79
N LYS A 9 2.59 -2.28 -12.24
CA LYS A 9 2.78 -1.45 -11.05
C LYS A 9 3.23 -2.26 -9.84
N PHE A 10 2.64 -3.42 -9.61
CA PHE A 10 3.05 -4.31 -8.52
C PHE A 10 4.49 -4.79 -8.70
N ARG A 11 4.88 -5.22 -9.91
CA ARG A 11 6.25 -5.64 -10.19
C ARG A 11 7.26 -4.52 -9.98
N GLU A 12 6.94 -3.30 -10.40
CA GLU A 12 7.79 -2.11 -10.19
C GLU A 12 7.90 -1.71 -8.72
N PHE A 13 6.82 -1.87 -7.95
CA PHE A 13 6.83 -1.65 -6.51
C PHE A 13 7.72 -2.65 -5.77
N MET A 14 7.72 -3.92 -6.21
CA MET A 14 8.50 -5.00 -5.60
C MET A 14 9.95 -5.09 -6.08
N ALA A 15 10.34 -4.34 -7.11
CA ALA A 15 11.66 -4.47 -7.74
C ALA A 15 12.82 -4.01 -6.86
N GLU A 16 12.56 -3.15 -5.87
CA GLU A 16 13.57 -2.53 -5.02
C GLU A 16 12.97 -2.07 -3.67
N PRO A 17 13.81 -1.78 -2.66
CA PRO A 17 13.33 -1.20 -1.39
C PRO A 17 12.56 0.12 -1.60
N LEU A 18 11.69 0.49 -0.64
CA LEU A 18 10.76 1.63 -0.80
C LEU A 18 11.44 2.96 -1.15
N GLY A 19 12.63 3.24 -0.62
CA GLY A 19 13.33 4.52 -0.83
C GLY A 19 12.37 5.71 -0.66
N ASP A 20 12.37 6.62 -1.62
CA ASP A 20 11.47 7.78 -1.68
C ASP A 20 10.30 7.61 -2.67
N LYS A 21 9.90 6.36 -2.98
CA LYS A 21 8.75 6.06 -3.85
C LYS A 21 7.53 6.86 -3.41
N ASN A 22 6.78 7.39 -4.38
CA ASN A 22 5.58 8.17 -4.12
C ASN A 22 4.49 7.28 -3.52
N ILE A 23 3.59 7.86 -2.73
CA ILE A 23 2.40 7.14 -2.24
C ILE A 23 1.58 6.52 -3.37
N ARG A 24 1.57 7.15 -4.54
CA ARG A 24 0.89 6.67 -5.75
C ARG A 24 1.58 5.51 -6.42
N ASP A 25 2.80 5.14 -6.03
CA ASP A 25 3.48 3.94 -6.56
C ASP A 25 2.98 2.68 -5.86
N VAL A 26 2.30 2.81 -4.71
CA VAL A 26 1.71 1.67 -3.99
C VAL A 26 0.55 1.08 -4.81
N PRO A 27 0.56 -0.24 -5.08
CA PRO A 27 -0.57 -0.91 -5.70
C PRO A 27 -1.88 -0.66 -4.92
N GLY A 28 -2.99 -0.47 -5.64
CA GLY A 28 -4.27 -0.09 -5.03
C GLY A 28 -4.45 1.42 -4.77
N ILE A 29 -3.37 2.21 -4.80
CA ILE A 29 -3.43 3.67 -4.59
C ILE A 29 -3.28 4.40 -5.93
N GLY A 30 -4.40 4.91 -6.46
CA GLY A 30 -4.41 5.81 -7.64
C GLY A 30 -4.36 7.28 -7.25
N ASP A 31 -4.50 8.19 -8.23
CA ASP A 31 -4.33 9.64 -8.01
C ASP A 31 -5.28 10.22 -6.95
N VAL A 32 -6.55 9.82 -6.96
CA VAL A 32 -7.57 10.31 -6.03
C VAL A 32 -7.26 9.89 -4.59
N LEU A 33 -6.92 8.62 -4.37
CA LEU A 33 -6.57 8.14 -3.03
C LEU A 33 -5.22 8.70 -2.58
N GLY A 34 -4.25 8.78 -3.49
CA GLY A 34 -2.93 9.35 -3.23
C GLY A 34 -3.00 10.82 -2.83
N ALA A 35 -3.90 11.61 -3.45
CA ALA A 35 -4.12 13.01 -3.06
C ALA A 35 -4.63 13.13 -1.63
N LYS A 36 -5.69 12.39 -1.27
CA LYS A 36 -6.24 12.38 0.09
C LYS A 36 -5.24 11.89 1.15
N LEU A 37 -4.45 10.87 0.81
CA LEU A 37 -3.38 10.39 1.66
C LEU A 37 -2.29 11.46 1.84
N SER A 38 -1.91 12.15 0.77
CA SER A 38 -0.93 13.25 0.83
C SER A 38 -1.44 14.41 1.71
N GLU A 39 -2.72 14.79 1.59
CA GLU A 39 -3.37 15.79 2.44
C GLU A 39 -3.37 15.38 3.93
N ALA A 40 -3.44 14.07 4.20
CA ALA A 40 -3.30 13.51 5.53
C ALA A 40 -1.85 13.30 6.01
N GLY A 41 -0.85 13.76 5.25
CA GLY A 41 0.57 13.65 5.60
C GLY A 41 1.28 12.39 5.11
N TYR A 42 0.61 11.55 4.30
CA TYR A 42 1.18 10.35 3.70
C TYR A 42 1.59 10.60 2.24
N GLU A 43 2.74 11.23 2.04
CA GLU A 43 3.23 11.57 0.70
C GLU A 43 4.09 10.45 0.06
N LYS A 44 4.79 9.68 0.89
CA LYS A 44 5.76 8.66 0.46
C LYS A 44 5.31 7.27 0.85
N ALA A 45 5.67 6.26 0.06
CA ALA A 45 5.30 4.87 0.31
C ALA A 45 5.73 4.37 1.70
N TYR A 46 6.91 4.80 2.19
CA TYR A 46 7.39 4.44 3.53
C TYR A 46 6.49 4.96 4.66
N THR A 47 5.79 6.08 4.48
CA THR A 47 4.87 6.60 5.52
C THR A 47 3.63 5.71 5.65
N LEU A 48 3.10 5.23 4.52
CA LEU A 48 2.00 4.29 4.49
C LEU A 48 2.42 2.92 5.02
N PHE A 49 3.64 2.48 4.67
CA PHE A 49 4.22 1.26 5.20
C PHE A 49 4.40 1.34 6.72
N GLY A 50 4.90 2.47 7.25
CA GLY A 50 4.98 2.73 8.68
C GLY A 50 3.61 2.60 9.35
N LYS A 51 2.54 3.10 8.71
CA LYS A 51 1.18 2.90 9.22
C LYS A 51 0.75 1.42 9.22
N TYR A 52 1.07 0.67 8.16
CA TYR A 52 0.84 -0.78 8.13
C TYR A 52 1.57 -1.51 9.27
N LEU A 53 2.81 -1.12 9.58
CA LEU A 53 3.54 -1.66 10.74
C LEU A 53 2.89 -1.30 12.08
N LEU A 54 2.34 -0.09 12.22
CA LEU A 54 1.58 0.33 13.41
C LEU A 54 0.24 -0.42 13.55
N CYS A 55 -0.28 -0.98 12.47
CA CYS A 55 -1.37 -1.96 12.50
C CYS A 55 -0.86 -3.37 12.86
N HIS A 56 0.37 -3.52 13.38
CA HIS A 56 0.98 -4.80 13.73
C HIS A 56 1.05 -5.80 12.56
N LYS A 57 1.17 -5.27 11.33
CA LYS A 57 1.09 -6.04 10.08
C LYS A 57 -0.26 -6.75 9.87
N ASP A 58 -1.29 -6.42 10.66
CA ASP A 58 -2.63 -6.95 10.53
C ASP A 58 -3.31 -6.39 9.27
N ILE A 59 -3.66 -7.32 8.38
CA ILE A 59 -4.20 -7.04 7.05
C ILE A 59 -5.60 -6.45 7.12
N GLU A 60 -6.43 -6.88 8.07
CA GLU A 60 -7.81 -6.42 8.20
C GLU A 60 -7.85 -5.04 8.85
N ALA A 61 -7.07 -4.84 9.93
CA ALA A 61 -6.94 -3.55 10.61
C ALA A 61 -6.38 -2.46 9.69
N PHE A 62 -5.40 -2.79 8.83
CA PHE A 62 -4.91 -1.84 7.84
C PHE A 62 -5.95 -1.53 6.76
N GLN A 63 -6.69 -2.54 6.29
CA GLN A 63 -7.75 -2.34 5.31
C GLN A 63 -8.86 -1.44 5.86
N GLU A 64 -9.32 -1.67 7.08
CA GLU A 64 -10.30 -0.82 7.74
C GLU A 64 -9.77 0.62 7.84
N TRP A 65 -8.53 0.78 8.34
CA TRP A 65 -7.93 2.09 8.48
C TRP A 65 -7.84 2.85 7.15
N ILE A 66 -7.37 2.23 6.06
CA ILE A 66 -7.19 2.93 4.78
C ILE A 66 -8.54 3.27 4.12
N GLN A 67 -9.56 2.43 4.32
CA GLN A 67 -10.93 2.72 3.91
C GLN A 67 -11.45 3.97 4.65
N THR A 68 -11.27 4.05 5.97
CA THR A 68 -11.66 5.23 6.76
C THR A 68 -10.84 6.46 6.40
N GLN A 69 -9.53 6.32 6.18
CA GLN A 69 -8.62 7.44 6.00
C GLN A 69 -8.80 8.17 4.67
N CYS A 70 -8.98 7.45 3.56
CA CYS A 70 -9.04 8.05 2.23
C CYS A 70 -10.25 7.62 1.39
N GLY A 71 -11.15 6.79 1.94
CA GLY A 71 -12.31 6.28 1.22
C GLY A 71 -11.96 5.25 0.17
N ALA A 72 -10.87 4.49 0.36
CA ALA A 72 -10.56 3.36 -0.48
C ALA A 72 -11.73 2.35 -0.47
N ASN A 73 -12.03 1.72 -1.60
CA ASN A 73 -12.96 0.60 -1.61
C ASN A 73 -12.26 -0.70 -1.19
N SER A 74 -13.03 -1.77 -0.98
CA SER A 74 -12.48 -3.06 -0.51
C SER A 74 -11.41 -3.64 -1.43
N HIS A 75 -11.52 -3.46 -2.75
CA HIS A 75 -10.53 -3.95 -3.70
C HIS A 75 -9.21 -3.17 -3.61
N GLN A 76 -9.29 -1.84 -3.53
CA GLN A 76 -8.13 -0.95 -3.39
C GLN A 76 -7.41 -1.20 -2.06
N ALA A 77 -8.17 -1.30 -0.96
CA ALA A 77 -7.65 -1.58 0.37
C ALA A 77 -6.91 -2.93 0.41
N LYS A 78 -7.54 -3.99 -0.10
CA LYS A 78 -6.92 -5.32 -0.18
C LYS A 78 -5.64 -5.30 -1.01
N THR A 79 -5.65 -4.62 -2.15
CA THR A 79 -4.49 -4.55 -3.06
C THR A 79 -3.33 -3.80 -2.40
N ALA A 80 -3.58 -2.70 -1.69
CA ALA A 80 -2.57 -1.97 -0.94
C ALA A 80 -2.02 -2.79 0.22
N ALA A 81 -2.89 -3.43 1.01
CA ALA A 81 -2.48 -4.29 2.13
C ALA A 81 -1.59 -5.44 1.66
N GLN A 82 -1.99 -6.12 0.58
CA GLN A 82 -1.23 -7.23 0.02
C GLN A 82 0.14 -6.78 -0.50
N ALA A 83 0.21 -5.64 -1.20
CA ALA A 83 1.49 -5.11 -1.68
C ALA A 83 2.45 -4.75 -0.54
N LEU A 84 1.95 -4.15 0.54
CA LEU A 84 2.79 -3.81 1.70
C LEU A 84 3.22 -5.07 2.48
N SER A 85 2.36 -6.08 2.56
CA SER A 85 2.68 -7.39 3.17
C SER A 85 3.77 -8.12 2.39
N GLU A 86 3.59 -8.28 1.08
CA GLU A 86 4.57 -8.96 0.23
C GLU A 86 5.89 -8.20 0.19
N TRP A 87 5.85 -6.85 0.19
CA TRP A 87 7.06 -6.05 0.31
C TRP A 87 7.75 -6.24 1.66
N ALA A 88 7.00 -6.32 2.77
CA ALA A 88 7.57 -6.61 4.09
C ALA A 88 8.27 -7.97 4.10
N GLU A 89 7.63 -9.02 3.57
CA GLU A 89 8.21 -10.36 3.50
C GLU A 89 9.48 -10.42 2.63
N ALA A 90 9.58 -9.59 1.59
CA ALA A 90 10.72 -9.58 0.69
C ALA A 90 11.93 -8.80 1.23
N PHE A 91 11.72 -7.78 2.06
CA PHE A 91 12.77 -6.82 2.43
C PHE A 91 13.00 -6.61 3.93
N ILE A 92 12.18 -7.20 4.82
CA ILE A 92 12.28 -7.07 6.29
C ILE A 92 12.19 -8.43 6.97
#